data_AF-A0A5C6V720-F1
#
_entry.id   AF-A0A5C6V720-F1
#
_cell.length_a   1.000
_cell.length_b   1.000
_cell.length_c   1.000
_cell.angle_alpha   90.00
_cell.angle_beta   90.00
_cell.angle_gamma   90.00
#
_symmetry.space_group_name_H-M   'P 1'
#
loop_
_entity.id
_entity.type
_entity.pdbx_description
1 polymer ?
#
loop_
_entity_poly.entity_id
_entity_poly.type
_entity_poly.pdbx_seq_one_letter_code
_entity_poly.pdbx_strand_id
1 'polypeptide(L)' 'MVDWNKEAKRVLRAELVRKQIGYKQLSVLLEGLGVEETERSIANKISRGAFTFIFFLQCMKALGKPAVSIDLTDVAE' A
#
# COMPACT_ATOMS: atom_id res chain seq x y z
N MET A 1 -20.75 7.73 -7.38
CA MET A 1 -20.46 6.35 -6.95
C MET A 1 -19.05 6.34 -6.42
N VAL A 2 -18.85 5.79 -5.22
CA VAL A 2 -17.55 5.74 -4.56
C VAL A 2 -16.56 4.95 -5.41
N ASP A 3 -15.38 5.52 -5.66
CA ASP A 3 -14.26 4.81 -6.29
C ASP A 3 -13.41 4.12 -5.21
N TRP A 4 -13.72 2.86 -4.93
CA TRP A 4 -13.01 2.05 -3.95
C TRP A 4 -11.54 1.83 -4.29
N ASN A 5 -11.17 1.82 -5.57
CA ASN A 5 -9.77 1.70 -5.97
C ASN A 5 -9.00 2.97 -5.63
N LYS A 6 -9.63 4.14 -5.79
CA LYS A 6 -9.07 5.42 -5.34
C LYS A 6 -8.85 5.41 -3.83
N GLU A 7 -9.79 4.87 -3.06
CA GLU A 7 -9.67 4.81 -1.61
C GLU A 7 -8.59 3.82 -1.15
N ALA A 8 -8.55 2.61 -1.70
CA ALA A 8 -7.53 1.62 -1.39
C ALA A 8 -6.11 2.16 -1.62
N LYS A 9 -5.86 2.79 -2.78
CA LYS A 9 -4.53 3.38 -3.04
C LYS A 9 -4.23 4.61 -2.16
N ARG A 10 -5.25 5.38 -1.76
CA ARG A 10 -5.08 6.51 -0.82
C ARG A 10 -4.54 6.00 0.51
N VAL A 11 -5.16 4.97 1.07
CA VAL A 11 -4.74 4.35 2.34
C VAL A 11 -3.28 3.87 2.26
N LEU A 12 -2.94 3.04 1.27
CA LEU A 12 -1.58 2.52 1.17
C LEU A 12 -0.53 3.61 0.91
N ARG A 13 -0.84 4.61 0.07
CA ARG A 13 0.08 5.74 -0.17
C ARG A 13 0.28 6.59 1.08
N ALA A 14 -0.76 6.84 1.87
CA ALA A 14 -0.64 7.60 3.10
C ALA A 14 0.37 6.93 4.05
N GLU A 15 0.36 5.60 4.12
CA GLU A 15 1.30 4.84 4.93
C GLU A 15 2.75 4.94 4.42
N LEU A 16 2.95 4.88 3.10
CA LEU A 16 4.27 5.10 2.49
C LEU A 16 4.81 6.51 2.76
N VAL A 17 3.96 7.53 2.65
CA VAL A 17 4.33 8.92 2.92
C VAL A 17 4.68 9.12 4.39
N ARG A 18 3.88 8.58 5.32
CA ARG A 18 4.16 8.65 6.78
C ARG A 18 5.50 8.04 7.15
N LYS A 19 5.94 7.01 6.42
CA LYS A 19 7.24 6.35 6.61
C LYS A 19 8.35 6.90 5.72
N GLN A 20 8.05 7.87 4.85
CA GLN A 20 8.98 8.44 3.88
C GLN A 20 9.63 7.38 2.96
N ILE A 21 8.87 6.36 2.59
CA ILE A 21 9.34 5.23 1.78
C ILE A 21 8.84 5.34 0.34
N GLY A 22 9.76 5.33 -0.61
CA GLY A 22 9.47 5.23 -2.04
C GLY A 22 9.22 3.79 -2.51
N TYR A 23 8.71 3.61 -3.72
CA TYR A 23 8.42 2.28 -4.29
C TYR A 23 9.67 1.40 -4.44
N LYS A 24 10.82 1.98 -4.82
CA LYS A 24 12.11 1.27 -4.87
C LYS A 24 12.55 0.73 -3.51
N GLN A 25 12.36 1.52 -2.45
CA GLN A 25 12.68 1.07 -1.09
C GLN A 25 11.69 0.01 -0.62
N LEU A 26 10.40 0.17 -0.95
CA LEU A 26 9.39 -0.83 -0.64
C LEU A 26 9.69 -2.18 -1.30
N SER A 27 10.17 -2.22 -2.54
CA SER A 27 10.56 -3.50 -3.18
C SER A 27 11.66 -4.21 -2.41
N VAL A 28 12.68 -3.48 -1.94
CA VAL A 28 13.77 -4.09 -1.15
C VAL A 28 13.26 -4.62 0.19
N LEU A 29 12.36 -3.88 0.86
CA LEU A 29 11.77 -4.33 2.13
C LEU A 29 10.86 -5.55 1.94
N LEU A 30 10.11 -5.61 0.85
CA LEU A 30 9.26 -6.74 0.50
C LEU A 30 10.09 -7.98 0.14
N GLU A 31 11.19 -7.80 -0.58
CA GLU A 31 12.15 -8.86 -0.89
C GLU A 31 12.73 -9.49 0.39
N GLY A 32 13.04 -8.67 1.40
CA GLY A 32 13.44 -9.16 2.74
C GLY A 32 12.37 -10.00 3.47
N LEU A 33 11.12 -9.99 2.99
CA LEU A 33 10.02 -10.84 3.47
C LEU A 33 9.72 -12.02 2.52
N GLY A 34 10.55 -12.24 1.50
CA GLY A 34 10.32 -13.25 0.45
C GLY A 34 9.23 -12.87 -0.56
N VAL A 35 8.90 -11.58 -0.67
CA VAL A 35 7.89 -11.07 -1.60
C VAL A 35 8.58 -10.39 -2.77
N GLU A 36 8.64 -11.08 -3.91
CA GLU A 36 9.29 -10.58 -5.12
C GLU A 36 8.42 -9.55 -5.83
N GLU A 37 8.80 -8.28 -5.69
CA GLU A 37 8.17 -7.16 -6.37
C GLU A 37 9.21 -6.22 -6.95
N THR A 38 8.95 -5.69 -8.14
CA THR A 38 9.75 -4.62 -8.73
C THR A 38 9.13 -3.27 -8.40
N GLU A 39 9.92 -2.19 -8.44
CA GLU A 39 9.40 -0.83 -8.32
C GLU A 39 8.23 -0.57 -9.29
N ARG A 40 8.34 -1.07 -10.52
CA ARG A 40 7.30 -0.95 -11.55
C ARG A 40 6.04 -1.76 -11.21
N SER A 41 6.15 -2.99 -10.71
CA SER A 41 4.98 -3.80 -10.35
C SER A 41 4.23 -3.20 -9.17
N ILE A 42 4.95 -2.68 -8.17
CA ILE A 42 4.40 -1.92 -7.04
C ILE A 42 3.65 -0.68 -7.55
N ALA A 43 4.30 0.13 -8.38
CA ALA A 43 3.70 1.34 -8.92
C ALA A 43 2.39 1.02 -9.67
N ASN A 44 2.38 -0.04 -10.48
CA ASN A 44 1.20 -0.47 -11.21
C ASN A 44 0.06 -0.97 -10.29
N LYS A 45 0.38 -1.76 -9.26
CA LYS A 45 -0.58 -2.24 -8.26
C LYS A 45 -1.22 -1.08 -7.50
N ILE A 46 -0.40 -0.18 -6.97
CA ILE A 46 -0.86 0.97 -6.20
C ILE A 46 -1.62 1.96 -7.10
N SER A 47 -1.15 2.21 -8.33
CA SER A 47 -1.83 3.13 -9.25
C SER A 47 -3.26 2.70 -9.56
N ARG A 48 -3.46 1.40 -9.81
CA ARG A 48 -4.78 0.81 -10.09
C ARG A 48 -5.66 0.68 -8.85
N GLY A 49 -5.10 0.60 -7.64
CA GLY A 49 -5.86 0.43 -6.40
C GLY A 49 -6.48 -0.96 -6.18
N ALA A 50 -6.38 -1.86 -7.17
CA ALA A 50 -6.90 -3.23 -7.10
C ALA A 50 -5.81 -4.24 -6.69
N PHE A 51 -5.10 -3.96 -5.60
CA PHE A 51 -4.14 -4.92 -5.02
C PHE A 51 -4.84 -5.82 -4.01
N THR A 52 -4.31 -7.04 -3.82
CA THR A 52 -4.86 -7.98 -2.86
C THR A 52 -4.63 -7.49 -1.43
N PHE A 53 -5.51 -7.88 -0.50
CA PHE A 53 -5.29 -7.60 0.92
C PHE A 53 -4.00 -8.25 1.45
N ILE A 54 -3.59 -9.39 0.88
CA ILE A 54 -2.30 -10.04 1.17
C ILE A 54 -1.14 -9.08 0.89
N PHE A 55 -1.12 -8.46 -0.30
CA PHE A 55 -0.09 -7.47 -0.65
C PHE A 55 -0.09 -6.28 0.32
N PHE A 56 -1.27 -5.80 0.70
CA PHE A 56 -1.39 -4.72 1.68
C PHE A 56 -0.78 -5.10 3.04
N LEU A 57 -1.08 -6.30 3.56
CA LEU A 57 -0.50 -6.79 4.82
C LEU A 57 1.03 -6.93 4.74
N GLN A 58 1.54 -7.44 3.62
CA GLN A 58 2.97 -7.52 3.36
C GLN A 58 3.62 -6.13 3.37
N CYS A 59 2.98 -5.13 2.74
CA CYS A 59 3.43 -3.74 2.82
C CYS A 59 3.43 -3.22 4.27
N MET A 60 2.37 -3.45 5.05
CA MET A 60 2.32 -3.01 6.45
C MET A 60 3.45 -3.64 7.28
N LYS A 61 3.69 -4.94 7.09
CA LYS A 61 4.80 -5.65 7.74
C LYS A 61 6.16 -5.07 7.32
N ALA A 62 6.38 -4.84 6.02
CA ALA A 62 7.60 -4.25 5.47
C ALA A 62 7.85 -2.84 6.00
N LEU A 63 6.79 -2.05 6.21
CA LEU A 63 6.84 -0.70 6.79
C LEU A 63 7.01 -0.69 8.32
N GLY A 64 7.03 -1.85 8.97
CA GLY A 64 7.07 -1.97 10.44
C GLY A 64 5.83 -1.35 11.09
N LYS A 65 4.66 -1.48 10.46
CA LYS A 65 3.35 -1.01 10.95
C LYS A 65 2.62 -2.18 11.62
N PRO A 66 2.56 -2.24 12.96
CA PRO A 66 1.88 -3.34 13.67
C PRO A 66 0.35 -3.25 13.59
N ALA A 67 -0.18 -2.05 13.35
CA ALA A 67 -1.59 -1.78 13.17
C ALA A 67 -1.79 -0.64 12.16
N VAL A 68 -2.92 -0.66 11.48
CA VAL A 68 -3.37 0.39 10.57
C VAL A 68 -4.83 0.69 10.86
N SER A 69 -5.15 1.99 10.99
CA SER A 69 -6.53 2.45 11.13
C SER A 69 -6.98 2.97 9.77
N ILE A 70 -8.09 2.45 9.27
CA ILE A 70 -8.70 2.88 8.02
C ILE A 70 -9.96 3.65 8.40
N ASP A 71 -9.94 4.96 8.14
CA ASP A 71 -11.10 5.82 8.35
C ASP A 71 -11.92 5.88 7.06
N LEU A 72 -13.18 5.45 7.16
CA LEU A 72 -14.13 5.39 6.06
C LEU A 72 -15.22 6.45 6.16
N THR A 73 -15.13 7.38 7.13
CA THR A 73 -16.19 8.36 7.43
C THR A 73 -16.55 9.22 6.20
N ASP A 74 -15.54 9.63 5.42
CA ASP A 74 -15.71 10.53 4.27
C ASP A 74 -15.77 9.80 2.92
N VAL A 75 -15.85 8.46 2.91
CA VAL A 75 -15.76 7.68 1.67
C VAL A 75 -17.03 7.80 0.81
N ALA A 76 -18.09 8.41 1.32
CA ALA A 76 -19.41 8.48 0.68
C ALA A 76 -20.00 9.90 0.53
N GLU A 77 -19.26 10.98 0.80
CA GLU A 77 -19.66 12.34 0.37
C GLU A 77 -19.27 12.64 -1.09
#